data_AF-A0A7J3CJG4-F1
#
_entry.id   AF-A0A7J3CJG4-F1
#
_cell.length_a   1.000
_cell.length_b   1.000
_cell.length_c   1.000
_cell.angle_alpha   90.00
_cell.angle_beta   90.00
_cell.angle_gamma   90.00
#
_symmetry.space_group_name_H-M   'P 1'
#
loop_
_entity.id
_entity.type
_entity.pdbx_description
1 polymer ?
#
loop_
_entity_poly.entity_id
_entity_poly.type
_entity_poly.pdbx_seq_one_letter_code
_entity_poly.pdbx_strand_id
1 'polypeptide(L)' 'KKKRIPVVALCDTFNEASDVDLVIPANNNGKKAIALICWILAREILKNKKKIKDNSEFKYTLKDFGAE' A
#
# COMPACT_ATOMS: atom_id res chain seq x y z
N LYS A 1 -5.42 -18.05 -23.19
CA LYS A 1 -4.08 -17.61 -22.71
C LYS A 1 -4.25 -16.99 -21.31
N LYS A 2 -3.62 -17.55 -20.27
CA LYS A 2 -3.63 -17.00 -18.90
C LYS A 2 -2.94 -15.62 -18.95
N LYS A 3 -3.64 -14.53 -18.62
CA LYS A 3 -3.02 -13.19 -18.60
C LYS A 3 -1.97 -13.16 -17.48
N ARG A 4 -0.74 -12.77 -17.78
CA ARG A 4 0.31 -12.54 -16.77
C ARG A 4 0.08 -11.15 -16.18
N ILE A 5 -0.49 -11.09 -14.98
CA ILE A 5 -0.71 -9.86 -14.22
C ILE A 5 0.35 -9.86 -13.11
N PRO A 6 1.20 -8.82 -13.02
CA PRO A 6 2.20 -8.75 -11.95
C PRO A 6 1.52 -8.57 -10.59
N VAL A 7 2.04 -9.24 -9.56
CA VAL A 7 1.52 -9.24 -8.19
C VAL A 7 2.49 -8.53 -7.26
N VAL A 8 1.99 -7.50 -6.57
CA VAL A 8 2.69 -6.82 -5.47
C VAL A 8 1.94 -7.12 -4.17
N ALA A 9 2.64 -7.62 -3.15
CA ALA A 9 2.02 -8.07 -1.90
C ALA A 9 2.66 -7.45 -0.65
N LEU A 10 1.85 -7.25 0.40
CA LEU A 10 2.33 -6.94 1.74
C LEU A 10 2.63 -8.24 2.48
N CYS A 11 3.89 -8.46 2.85
CA CYS A 11 4.32 -9.71 3.51
C CYS A 11 4.97 -9.44 4.86
N ASP A 12 4.56 -10.23 5.85
CA ASP A 12 5.19 -10.36 7.16
C ASP A 12 6.03 -11.66 7.20
N THR A 13 6.74 -11.88 8.29
CA THR A 13 7.69 -12.98 8.53
C THR A 13 7.12 -14.40 8.36
N PHE A 14 5.79 -14.57 8.45
CA PHE A 14 5.12 -15.86 8.32
C PHE A 14 4.48 -16.10 6.94
N ASN A 15 4.62 -15.17 5.99
CA ASN A 15 4.10 -15.36 4.64
C ASN A 15 5.11 -16.03 3.72
N GLU A 16 4.62 -16.91 2.84
CA GLU A 16 5.37 -17.39 1.69
C GLU A 16 5.25 -16.38 0.54
N ALA A 17 6.35 -16.06 -0.14
CA ALA A 17 6.39 -15.13 -1.28
C ALA A 17 6.19 -15.83 -2.64
N SER A 18 5.62 -17.03 -2.64
CA SER A 18 5.30 -17.79 -3.86
C SER A 18 4.30 -17.01 -4.73
N ASP A 19 4.53 -16.99 -6.05
CA ASP A 19 3.71 -16.25 -7.03
C ASP A 19 3.61 -14.72 -6.80
N VAL A 20 4.55 -14.12 -6.05
CA VAL A 20 4.67 -12.67 -5.85
C VAL A 20 5.87 -12.13 -6.63
N ASP A 21 5.65 -11.13 -7.49
CA ASP A 21 6.73 -10.49 -8.27
C ASP A 21 7.48 -9.43 -7.44
N LEU A 22 6.80 -8.77 -6.50
CA LEU A 22 7.38 -7.77 -5.61
C LEU A 22 6.78 -7.82 -4.21
N VAL A 23 7.64 -7.96 -3.21
CA VAL A 23 7.27 -7.94 -1.79
C VAL A 23 7.48 -6.55 -1.19
N ILE A 24 6.47 -6.04 -0.49
CA ILE A 24 6.59 -4.92 0.43
C ILE A 24 6.59 -5.51 1.85
N PRO A 25 7.75 -5.57 2.54
CA PRO A 25 7.83 -6.15 3.88
C PRO A 25 7.12 -5.23 4.88
N ALA A 26 6.08 -5.74 5.54
CA ALA A 26 5.28 -4.98 6.51
C ALA A 26 4.41 -5.88 7.39
N ASN A 27 3.97 -5.34 8.55
CA ASN A 27 2.92 -5.98 9.36
C ASN A 27 1.57 -5.91 8.61
N ASN A 28 1.11 -7.05 8.13
CA ASN A 28 -0.13 -7.19 7.35
C ASN A 28 -1.33 -7.72 8.17
N ASN A 29 -1.22 -7.75 9.50
CA ASN A 29 -2.29 -8.18 10.40
C ASN A 29 -2.84 -7.02 11.25
N GLY A 30 -1.97 -6.08 11.65
CA GLY A 30 -2.36 -4.93 12.45
C GLY A 30 -3.18 -3.92 11.66
N LYS A 31 -4.43 -3.66 12.06
CA LYS A 31 -5.32 -2.67 11.41
C LYS A 31 -4.66 -1.31 11.21
N LYS A 32 -3.97 -0.81 12.25
CA LYS A 32 -3.23 0.48 12.18
C LYS A 32 -2.08 0.45 11.17
N ALA A 33 -1.37 -0.68 11.08
CA ALA A 33 -0.27 -0.83 10.13
C ALA A 33 -0.78 -0.86 8.69
N ILE A 34 -1.80 -1.68 8.41
CA ILE A 34 -2.43 -1.76 7.07
C ILE A 34 -2.99 -0.40 6.65
N ALA A 35 -3.71 0.29 7.55
CA ALA A 35 -4.26 1.62 7.30
C ALA A 35 -3.15 2.63 6.93
N LEU A 36 -2.06 2.64 7.70
CA LEU A 36 -0.91 3.51 7.42
C LEU A 36 -0.26 3.21 6.07
N ILE A 37 -0.04 1.93 5.74
CA ILE A 37 0.59 1.53 4.48
C ILE A 37 -0.27 1.94 3.29
N CYS A 38 -1.58 1.66 3.34
CA CYS A 38 -2.52 2.06 2.31
C CYS A 38 -2.58 3.59 2.14
N TRP A 39 -2.54 4.34 3.26
CA TRP A 39 -2.52 5.80 3.24
C TRP A 39 -1.26 6.36 2.55
N ILE A 40 -0.08 5.82 2.88
CA ILE A 40 1.19 6.19 2.24
C ILE A 40 1.16 5.85 0.74
N LEU A 41 0.76 4.61 0.40
CA LEU A 41 0.70 4.15 -0.99
C LEU A 41 -0.23 5.01 -1.84
N ALA A 42 -1.42 5.34 -1.34
CA ALA A 42 -2.37 6.20 -2.04
C ALA A 42 -1.76 7.58 -2.33
N ARG A 43 -1.11 8.19 -1.32
CA ARG A 43 -0.45 9.49 -1.47
C ARG A 43 0.66 9.46 -2.53
N GLU A 44 1.56 8.48 -2.46
CA GLU A 44 2.69 8.40 -3.40
C GLU A 44 2.23 8.03 -4.82
N ILE A 45 1.20 7.21 -4.98
CA ILE A 45 0.59 6.94 -6.29
C ILE A 45 0.03 8.22 -6.92
N LEU A 46 -0.64 9.07 -6.13
CA LEU A 46 -1.18 10.34 -6.63
C LEU A 46 -0.08 11.33 -7.00
N LYS A 47 1.01 11.39 -6.23
CA LYS A 47 2.21 12.18 -6.56
C LYS A 47 2.85 11.71 -7.86
N ASN A 48 3.07 10.41 -8.00
CA ASN A 48 3.64 9.83 -9.22
C ASN A 48 2.74 10.04 -10.45
N LYS A 49 1.43 10.09 -10.27
CA LYS A 49 0.45 10.44 -11.31
C LYS A 49 0.30 11.95 -11.54
N LYS A 50 1.09 12.79 -10.87
CA LYS A 50 1.02 14.26 -10.93
C LYS A 50 -0.38 14.83 -10.61
N LYS A 51 -1.16 14.11 -9.81
CA LYS A 51 -2.48 14.57 -9.33
C LYS A 51 -2.37 15.48 -8.11
N ILE A 52 -1.28 15.33 -7.35
CA ILE A 52 -0.88 16.22 -6.27
C ILE A 52 0.60 16.56 -6.44
N LYS A 53 0.99 17.78 -6.05
CA LYS A 53 2.38 18.25 -6.14
C LYS A 53 3.23 17.79 -4.96
N ASP A 54 2.66 17.90 -3.77
CA ASP A 54 3.34 17.59 -2.51
C ASP A 54 2.37 16.96 -1.51
N ASN A 55 2.90 16.59 -0.34
CA ASN A 55 2.13 15.87 0.66
C ASN A 55 0.99 16.71 1.28
N SER A 56 1.05 18.04 1.24
CA SER A 56 0.03 18.93 1.82
C SER A 56 -1.27 18.94 1.01
N GLU A 57 -1.21 18.62 -0.28
CA GLU A 57 -2.38 18.50 -1.15
C GLU A 57 -3.15 17.17 -0.93
N PHE A 58 -2.58 16.22 -0.19
CA PHE A 58 -3.26 14.97 0.18
C PHE A 58 -4.15 15.16 1.41
N LYS A 59 -5.44 15.42 1.17
CA LYS A 59 -6.41 15.81 2.20
C LYS A 59 -6.94 14.66 3.07
N TYR A 60 -6.70 13.41 2.69
CA TYR A 60 -7.16 12.25 3.45
C TYR A 60 -6.26 12.03 4.67
N THR A 61 -6.88 11.68 5.78
CA THR A 61 -6.24 11.38 7.05
C THR A 61 -6.11 9.86 7.26
N LEU A 62 -5.34 9.45 8.26
CA LEU A 62 -5.24 8.04 8.63
C LEU A 62 -6.58 7.43 9.08
N LYS A 63 -7.49 8.25 9.63
CA LYS A 63 -8.83 7.83 10.04
C LYS A 63 -9.67 7.39 8.85
N ASP A 64 -9.52 8.05 7.70
CA ASP A 64 -10.20 7.68 6.45
C ASP A 64 -9.77 6.29 5.93
N PHE A 65 -8.66 5.76 6.45
CA PHE A 65 -8.12 4.44 6.13
C PHE A 65 -8.35 3.41 7.26
N GLY A 66 -9.13 3.76 8.30
CA GLY A 66 -9.49 2.85 9.39
C GLY A 66 -8.51 2.79 10.57
N ALA A 67 -7.56 3.73 10.65
CA ALA A 67 -6.77 3.91 11.86
C ALA A 67 -7.53 4.80 12.86
N GLU A 68 -8.21 4.16 13.81
CA GLU A 68 -8.76 4.81 15.02
C GLU A 68 -7.73 4.91 16.15
#